data_AF-A0A819NR89-F1
#
_entry.id   AF-A0A819NR89-F1
#
_cell.length_a   1.000
_cell.length_b   1.000
_cell.length_c   1.000
_cell.angle_alpha   90.00
_cell.angle_beta   90.00
_cell.angle_gamma   90.00
#
_symmetry.space_group_name_H-M   'P 1'
#
loop_
_entity.id
_entity.type
_entity.pdbx_description
1 polymer ?
#
loop_
_entity_poly.entity_id
_entity_poly.type
_entity_poly.pdbx_seq_one_letter_code
_entity_poly.pdbx_strand_id
1 'polypeptide(L)'
;MQIQIAKKIPNDSEKAKVLEHLLANQNLSDEMIAGVAECVETMSSSKQMGDVLRLIAKRSELSEIQFRVSVKATGAIANGYEKGSALRAFSIHEQFTVQHLDVVLSVAATISSSTDMANVFIDLANNRYLNVRYFPSILYGIKEIANDNWDWQQ
;
A
#
# COMPACT_ATOMS: atom_id res chain seq x y z
N MET A 1 -11.79 -17.14 12.53
CA MET A 1 -12.68 -16.62 13.60
C MET A 1 -12.33 -15.19 14.01
N GLN A 2 -11.06 -14.87 14.34
CA GLN A 2 -10.66 -13.55 14.84
C GLN A 2 -10.93 -12.37 13.86
N ILE A 3 -10.66 -12.54 12.56
CA ILE A 3 -10.88 -11.49 11.56
C ILE A 3 -12.36 -11.09 11.42
N GLN A 4 -13.28 -12.06 11.50
CA GLN A 4 -14.72 -11.78 11.39
C GLN A 4 -15.26 -10.99 12.59
N ILE A 5 -14.59 -11.12 13.75
CA ILE A 5 -14.88 -10.30 14.93
C ILE A 5 -14.35 -8.89 14.71
N ALA A 6 -13.11 -8.74 14.21
CA ALA A 6 -12.51 -7.43 13.94
C ALA A 6 -13.36 -6.58 12.99
N LYS A 7 -13.95 -7.17 11.94
CA LYS A 7 -14.87 -6.46 11.01
C LYS A 7 -16.08 -5.82 11.69
N LYS A 8 -16.51 -6.33 12.85
CA LYS A 8 -17.68 -5.82 13.58
C LYS A 8 -17.33 -4.73 14.60
N ILE A 9 -16.05 -4.45 14.83
CA ILE A 9 -15.62 -3.40 15.76
C ILE A 9 -15.92 -2.04 15.12
N PRO A 10 -16.75 -1.18 15.74
CA PRO A 10 -17.13 0.11 15.14
C PRO A 10 -16.02 1.16 15.22
N ASN A 11 -15.14 1.06 16.23
CA ASN A 11 -14.06 2.01 16.44
C ASN A 11 -12.81 1.56 15.67
N ASP A 12 -12.34 2.37 14.71
CA ASP A 12 -11.18 2.03 13.88
C ASP A 12 -9.87 1.89 14.68
N SER A 13 -9.71 2.61 15.78
CA SER A 13 -8.52 2.49 16.64
C SER A 13 -8.50 1.15 17.38
N GLU A 14 -9.64 0.72 17.91
CA GLU A 14 -9.77 -0.61 18.53
C GLU A 14 -9.64 -1.73 17.49
N LYS A 15 -10.25 -1.54 16.31
CA LYS A 15 -10.12 -2.47 15.19
C LYS A 15 -8.66 -2.62 14.77
N ALA A 16 -7.94 -1.51 14.58
CA ALA A 16 -6.53 -1.51 14.24
C ALA A 16 -5.69 -2.25 15.27
N LYS A 17 -5.89 -2.00 16.58
CA LYS A 17 -5.18 -2.72 17.65
C LYS A 17 -5.39 -4.23 17.60
N VAL A 18 -6.61 -4.70 17.30
CA VAL A 18 -6.88 -6.13 17.14
C VAL A 18 -6.16 -6.70 15.92
N LEU A 19 -6.15 -5.98 14.80
CA LEU A 19 -5.43 -6.38 13.59
C LEU A 19 -3.91 -6.38 13.81
N GLU A 20 -3.37 -5.36 14.48
CA GLU A 20 -1.95 -5.27 14.85
C GLU A 20 -1.53 -6.43 15.76
N HIS A 21 -2.37 -6.79 16.73
CA HIS A 21 -2.12 -7.95 17.58
C HIS A 21 -2.12 -9.27 16.79
N LEU A 22 -3.02 -9.42 15.83
CA LEU A 22 -3.02 -10.57 14.92
C LEU A 22 -1.73 -10.61 14.06
N LEU A 23 -1.32 -9.45 13.53
CA LEU A 23 -0.14 -9.28 12.68
C LEU A 23 1.18 -9.46 13.42
N ALA A 24 1.18 -9.41 14.75
CA ALA A 24 2.35 -9.76 15.57
C ALA A 24 2.77 -11.23 15.38
N ASN A 25 1.85 -12.11 14.95
CA ASN A 25 2.19 -13.46 14.53
C ASN A 25 2.84 -13.45 13.13
N GLN A 26 4.07 -13.96 13.02
CA GLN A 26 4.78 -14.03 11.75
C GLN A 26 4.29 -15.16 10.82
N ASN A 27 3.52 -16.13 11.32
CA ASN A 27 3.04 -17.27 10.52
C ASN A 27 1.54 -17.14 10.22
N LEU A 28 1.17 -16.13 9.45
CA LEU A 28 -0.21 -15.93 8.97
C LEU A 28 -0.35 -16.50 7.57
N SER A 29 -1.47 -17.19 7.33
CA SER A 29 -1.79 -17.69 5.99
C SER A 29 -2.21 -16.56 5.05
N ASP A 30 -2.22 -16.85 3.75
CA ASP A 30 -2.70 -15.93 2.73
C ASP A 30 -4.15 -15.47 2.99
N GLU A 31 -5.01 -16.39 3.44
CA GLU A 31 -6.40 -16.08 3.79
C GLU A 31 -6.49 -15.16 5.02
N MET A 32 -5.58 -15.30 5.97
CA MET A 32 -5.55 -14.42 7.14
C MET A 32 -5.13 -13.00 6.76
N ILE A 33 -4.09 -12.85 5.94
CA ILE A 33 -3.66 -11.52 5.47
C ILE A 33 -4.70 -10.90 4.54
N ALA A 34 -5.31 -11.68 3.64
CA ALA A 34 -6.43 -11.22 2.83
C ALA A 34 -7.59 -10.73 3.69
N GLY A 35 -7.94 -11.47 4.75
CA GLY A 35 -8.98 -11.04 5.68
C GLY A 35 -8.61 -9.77 6.48
N VAL A 36 -7.33 -9.56 6.80
CA VAL A 36 -6.85 -8.29 7.38
C VAL A 36 -7.01 -7.15 6.37
N ALA A 37 -6.58 -7.35 5.12
CA ALA A 37 -6.72 -6.37 4.03
C ALA A 37 -8.18 -5.98 3.80
N GLU A 38 -9.10 -6.95 3.73
CA GLU A 38 -10.54 -6.70 3.67
C GLU A 38 -11.06 -5.94 4.89
N CYS A 39 -10.52 -6.19 6.09
CA CYS A 39 -10.92 -5.48 7.29
C CYS A 39 -10.48 -4.01 7.23
N VAL A 40 -9.27 -3.75 6.72
CA VAL A 40 -8.75 -2.40 6.45
C VAL A 40 -9.68 -1.64 5.50
N GLU A 41 -10.17 -2.27 4.44
CA GLU A 41 -11.11 -1.63 3.49
C GLU A 41 -12.44 -1.20 4.13
N THR A 42 -12.82 -1.76 5.29
CA THR A 42 -14.02 -1.34 6.06
C THR A 42 -13.77 -0.20 7.03
N MET A 43 -12.53 0.28 7.15
CA MET A 43 -12.16 1.37 8.06
C MET A 43 -12.35 2.73 7.40
N SER A 44 -12.61 3.73 8.22
CA SER A 44 -12.76 5.13 7.80
C SER A 44 -11.51 5.98 8.06
N SER A 45 -10.73 5.60 9.08
CA SER A 45 -9.52 6.33 9.46
C SER A 45 -8.33 5.94 8.58
N SER A 46 -7.98 6.83 7.65
CA SER A 46 -6.79 6.67 6.78
C SER A 46 -5.50 6.40 7.54
N LYS A 47 -5.32 7.04 8.71
CA LYS A 47 -4.16 6.81 9.57
C LYS A 47 -4.11 5.36 10.06
N GLN A 48 -5.21 4.85 10.60
CA GLN A 48 -5.28 3.49 11.14
C GLN A 48 -5.14 2.44 10.05
N MET A 49 -5.72 2.68 8.87
CA MET A 49 -5.52 1.83 7.68
C MET A 49 -4.05 1.79 7.28
N GLY A 50 -3.40 2.95 7.21
CA GLY A 50 -1.98 3.09 6.90
C GLY A 50 -1.09 2.37 7.92
N ASP A 51 -1.38 2.50 9.21
CA ASP A 51 -0.62 1.84 10.28
C ASP A 51 -0.65 0.30 10.16
N VAL A 52 -1.84 -0.28 9.94
CA VAL A 52 -2.01 -1.73 9.74
C VAL A 52 -1.28 -2.21 8.48
N LEU A 53 -1.43 -1.51 7.36
CA LEU A 53 -0.79 -1.90 6.09
C LEU A 53 0.73 -1.76 6.12
N ARG A 54 1.26 -0.71 6.76
CA ARG A 54 2.70 -0.57 7.02
C ARG A 54 3.23 -1.67 7.92
N LEU A 55 2.42 -2.20 8.84
CA LEU A 55 2.82 -3.34 9.67
C LEU A 55 2.91 -4.63 8.84
N ILE A 56 2.01 -4.85 7.89
CA ILE A 56 2.12 -5.96 6.94
C ILE A 56 3.41 -5.83 6.12
N ALA A 57 3.69 -4.63 5.59
CA ALA A 57 4.90 -4.35 4.83
C ALA A 57 6.22 -4.48 5.63
N LYS A 58 6.18 -4.63 6.95
CA LYS A 58 7.37 -4.86 7.80
C LYS A 58 7.68 -6.34 8.03
N ARG A 59 6.82 -7.25 7.56
CA ARG A 59 7.02 -8.69 7.69
C ARG A 59 8.17 -9.11 6.79
N SER A 60 9.06 -9.97 7.27
CA SER A 60 10.23 -10.41 6.48
C SER A 60 9.82 -11.20 5.23
N GLU A 61 8.71 -11.93 5.33
CA GLU A 61 8.18 -12.73 4.23
C GLU A 61 6.70 -12.42 4.02
N LEU A 62 6.39 -12.13 2.76
CA LEU A 62 5.07 -12.01 2.17
C LEU A 62 5.02 -12.96 0.97
N SER A 63 3.99 -13.79 0.91
CA SER A 63 3.69 -14.48 -0.35
C SER A 63 3.25 -13.47 -1.42
N GLU A 64 3.27 -13.88 -2.68
CA GLU A 64 2.75 -13.07 -3.80
C GLU A 64 1.30 -12.62 -3.56
N ILE A 65 0.47 -13.52 -3.00
CA ILE A 65 -0.93 -13.21 -2.69
C ILE A 65 -0.99 -12.16 -1.58
N GLN A 66 -0.26 -12.35 -0.49
CA GLN A 66 -0.21 -11.43 0.65
C GLN A 66 0.24 -10.04 0.23
N PHE A 67 1.29 -9.96 -0.59
CA PHE A 67 1.79 -8.70 -1.12
C PHE A 67 0.72 -8.00 -1.95
N ARG A 68 0.14 -8.69 -2.94
CA ARG A 68 -0.82 -8.10 -3.87
C ARG A 68 -2.11 -7.64 -3.19
N VAL A 69 -2.68 -8.43 -2.28
CA VAL A 69 -3.92 -8.03 -1.57
C VAL A 69 -3.66 -6.83 -0.66
N SER A 70 -2.50 -6.77 -0.03
CA SER A 70 -2.15 -5.68 0.89
C SER A 70 -1.86 -4.39 0.13
N VAL A 71 -1.15 -4.44 -1.00
CA VAL A 71 -0.98 -3.28 -1.88
C VAL A 71 -2.33 -2.77 -2.37
N LYS A 72 -3.23 -3.64 -2.83
CA LYS A 72 -4.57 -3.21 -3.26
C LYS A 72 -5.34 -2.50 -2.15
N ALA A 73 -5.28 -3.00 -0.92
CA ALA A 73 -5.96 -2.39 0.22
C ALA A 73 -5.43 -0.98 0.56
N THR A 74 -4.18 -0.64 0.19
CA THR A 74 -3.71 0.77 0.32
C THR A 74 -4.56 1.74 -0.53
N GLY A 75 -5.17 1.26 -1.61
CA GLY A 75 -6.05 2.06 -2.48
C GLY A 75 -7.29 2.61 -1.77
N ALA A 76 -7.76 1.94 -0.70
CA ALA A 76 -8.90 2.38 0.10
C ALA A 76 -8.57 3.58 1.03
N ILE A 77 -7.30 3.89 1.23
CA ILE A 77 -6.89 5.02 2.07
C ILE A 77 -7.26 6.34 1.38
N ALA A 78 -8.11 7.16 1.99
CA ALA A 78 -8.55 8.42 1.39
C ALA A 78 -7.47 9.53 1.42
N ASN A 79 -6.71 9.62 2.51
CA ASN A 79 -5.66 10.62 2.66
C ASN A 79 -4.43 10.27 1.81
N GLY A 80 -4.03 11.18 0.91
CA GLY A 80 -2.92 10.97 -0.03
C GLY A 80 -1.57 10.69 0.66
N TYR A 81 -1.28 11.37 1.76
CA TYR A 81 -0.06 11.14 2.55
C TYR A 81 -0.04 9.75 3.18
N GLU A 82 -1.12 9.33 3.85
CA GLU A 82 -1.20 7.98 4.42
C GLU A 82 -1.19 6.88 3.36
N LYS A 83 -1.87 7.11 2.22
CA LYS A 83 -1.87 6.19 1.06
C LYS A 83 -0.46 6.03 0.51
N GLY A 84 0.20 7.15 0.20
CA GLY A 84 1.57 7.17 -0.32
C GLY A 84 2.54 6.54 0.66
N SER A 85 2.46 6.89 1.95
CA SER A 85 3.30 6.29 3.00
C SER A 85 3.15 4.77 3.11
N ALA A 86 1.92 4.25 3.07
CA ALA A 86 1.67 2.82 3.08
C ALA A 86 2.18 2.13 1.81
N LEU A 87 1.92 2.70 0.63
CA LEU A 87 2.36 2.15 -0.65
C LEU A 87 3.89 2.15 -0.80
N ARG A 88 4.57 3.18 -0.29
CA ARG A 88 6.04 3.27 -0.23
C ARG A 88 6.64 2.14 0.58
N ALA A 89 6.03 1.78 1.72
CA ALA A 89 6.51 0.66 2.55
C ALA A 89 6.56 -0.66 1.77
N PHE A 90 5.56 -0.92 0.90
CA PHE A 90 5.61 -2.07 -0.02
C PHE A 90 6.61 -1.86 -1.15
N SER A 91 6.71 -0.63 -1.68
CA SER A 91 7.56 -0.29 -2.83
C SER A 91 9.05 -0.43 -2.54
N ILE A 92 9.48 -0.43 -1.27
CA ILE A 92 10.88 -0.66 -0.86
C ILE A 92 11.11 -2.04 -0.24
N HIS A 93 10.08 -2.89 -0.22
CA HIS A 93 10.14 -4.22 0.37
C HIS A 93 11.18 -5.10 -0.35
N GLU A 94 11.87 -5.97 0.38
CA GLU A 94 12.95 -6.78 -0.19
C GLU A 94 12.49 -7.85 -1.17
N GLN A 95 11.24 -8.29 -1.03
CA GLN A 95 10.60 -9.20 -1.98
C GLN A 95 9.86 -8.48 -3.12
N PHE A 96 10.04 -7.17 -3.27
CA PHE A 96 9.47 -6.45 -4.40
C PHE A 96 10.04 -7.00 -5.71
N THR A 97 9.18 -7.35 -6.66
CA THR A 97 9.58 -7.79 -8.00
C THR A 97 8.76 -7.06 -9.06
N VAL A 98 9.13 -7.25 -10.33
CA VAL A 98 8.34 -6.76 -11.46
C VAL A 98 6.88 -7.19 -11.41
N GLN A 99 6.56 -8.38 -10.89
CA GLN A 99 5.18 -8.89 -10.88
C GLN A 99 4.26 -8.02 -10.01
N HIS A 100 4.83 -7.28 -9.06
CA HIS A 100 4.13 -6.34 -8.21
C HIS A 100 3.98 -4.95 -8.83
N LEU A 101 4.72 -4.63 -9.89
CA LEU A 101 4.81 -3.27 -10.42
C LEU A 101 3.45 -2.76 -10.89
N ASP A 102 2.70 -3.58 -11.64
CA ASP A 102 1.39 -3.19 -12.18
C ASP A 102 0.40 -2.81 -11.08
N VAL A 103 0.34 -3.60 -10.00
CA VAL A 103 -0.57 -3.31 -8.89
C VAL A 103 -0.14 -2.05 -8.13
N VAL A 104 1.15 -1.84 -7.93
CA VAL A 104 1.67 -0.64 -7.24
C VAL A 104 1.43 0.61 -8.07
N LEU A 105 1.72 0.57 -9.38
CA LEU A 105 1.47 1.68 -10.29
C LEU A 105 -0.01 2.04 -10.35
N SER A 106 -0.89 1.03 -10.40
CA SER A 106 -2.34 1.26 -10.42
C SER A 106 -2.85 1.99 -9.18
N VAL A 107 -2.30 1.69 -8.00
CA VAL A 107 -2.67 2.38 -6.76
C VAL A 107 -2.00 3.76 -6.69
N ALA A 108 -0.74 3.87 -7.09
CA ALA A 108 0.00 5.14 -7.09
C ALA A 108 -0.73 6.22 -7.89
N ALA A 109 -1.30 5.86 -9.05
CA ALA A 109 -2.10 6.75 -9.88
C ALA A 109 -3.39 7.28 -9.20
N THR A 110 -3.79 6.71 -8.06
CA THR A 110 -4.96 7.18 -7.27
C THR A 110 -4.57 8.09 -6.10
N ILE A 111 -3.29 8.45 -5.97
CA ILE A 111 -2.81 9.37 -4.94
C ILE A 111 -3.10 10.80 -5.41
N SER A 112 -3.95 11.51 -4.66
CA SER A 112 -4.40 12.88 -5.01
C SER A 112 -3.33 13.96 -4.83
N SER A 113 -2.29 13.70 -4.04
CA SER A 113 -1.18 14.62 -3.80
C SER A 113 -0.03 14.29 -4.73
N SER A 114 0.30 15.20 -5.65
CA SER A 114 1.40 15.00 -6.59
C SER A 114 2.76 14.81 -5.89
N THR A 115 2.96 15.44 -4.72
CA THR A 115 4.13 15.22 -3.86
C THR A 115 4.18 13.80 -3.30
N ASP A 116 3.08 13.30 -2.73
CA ASP A 116 3.04 11.95 -2.15
C ASP A 116 3.15 10.87 -3.23
N MET A 117 2.53 11.13 -4.38
CA MET A 117 2.64 10.29 -5.56
C MET A 117 4.09 10.25 -6.07
N ALA A 118 4.75 11.42 -6.24
CA ALA A 118 6.14 11.50 -6.66
C ALA A 118 7.08 10.73 -5.73
N ASN A 119 6.85 10.79 -4.41
CA ASN A 119 7.64 10.03 -3.43
C ASN A 119 7.52 8.50 -3.63
N VAL A 120 6.36 7.99 -4.04
CA VAL A 120 6.22 6.56 -4.41
C VAL A 120 7.08 6.24 -5.63
N PHE A 121 7.03 7.07 -6.67
CA PHE A 121 7.82 6.84 -7.89
C PHE A 121 9.33 6.95 -7.66
N ILE A 122 9.77 7.86 -6.79
CA ILE A 122 11.18 7.97 -6.39
C ILE A 122 11.62 6.69 -5.69
N ASP A 123 10.82 6.16 -4.76
CA ASP A 123 11.15 4.91 -4.06
C ASP A 123 11.17 3.71 -5.01
N LEU A 124 10.25 3.65 -5.99
CA LEU A 124 10.28 2.64 -7.04
C LEU A 124 11.53 2.76 -7.92
N ALA A 125 11.89 3.97 -8.35
CA ALA A 125 13.09 4.20 -9.16
C ALA A 125 14.38 3.80 -8.42
N ASN A 126 14.39 3.98 -7.10
CA ASN A 126 15.51 3.62 -6.24
C ASN A 126 15.45 2.17 -5.73
N ASN A 127 14.40 1.42 -6.05
CA ASN A 127 14.30 0.03 -5.64
C ASN A 127 15.31 -0.82 -6.42
N ARG A 128 16.39 -1.22 -5.74
CA ARG A 128 17.48 -2.04 -6.28
C ARG A 128 17.06 -3.41 -6.82
N TYR A 129 15.87 -3.89 -6.46
CA TYR A 129 15.32 -5.17 -6.91
C TYR A 129 14.59 -5.06 -8.26
N LEU A 130 14.40 -3.84 -8.77
CA LEU A 130 13.88 -3.60 -10.12
C LEU A 130 14.99 -3.60 -11.18
N ASN A 131 14.71 -4.25 -12.31
CA ASN A 131 15.60 -4.24 -13.48
C ASN A 131 15.48 -2.91 -14.24
N VAL A 132 16.60 -2.44 -14.82
CA VAL A 132 16.67 -1.22 -15.65
C VAL A 132 15.59 -1.15 -16.75
N ARG A 133 15.11 -2.32 -17.21
CA ARG A 133 14.03 -2.45 -18.19
C ARG A 133 12.71 -1.76 -17.79
N TYR A 134 12.44 -1.56 -16.50
CA TYR A 134 11.18 -0.99 -16.01
C TYR A 134 11.24 0.52 -15.73
N PHE A 135 12.43 1.12 -15.86
CA PHE A 135 12.60 2.57 -15.74
C PHE A 135 11.68 3.35 -16.69
N PRO A 136 11.44 2.95 -17.95
CA PRO A 136 10.49 3.67 -18.82
C PRO A 136 9.07 3.76 -18.26
N SER A 137 8.56 2.69 -17.62
CA SER A 137 7.22 2.70 -17.00
C SER A 137 7.18 3.61 -15.77
N ILE A 138 8.24 3.61 -14.96
CA ILE A 138 8.40 4.52 -13.80
C ILE A 138 8.48 5.97 -14.28
N LEU A 139 9.30 6.24 -15.31
CA LEU A 139 9.45 7.56 -15.92
C LEU A 139 8.15 8.03 -16.59
N TYR A 140 7.39 7.14 -17.21
CA TYR A 140 6.06 7.47 -17.75
C TYR A 140 5.11 7.92 -16.64
N GLY A 141 5.05 7.17 -15.53
CA GLY A 141 4.28 7.58 -14.36
C GLY A 141 4.70 8.96 -13.84
N ILE A 142 6.01 9.23 -13.69
CA ILE A 142 6.54 10.55 -13.31
C ILE A 142 6.12 11.64 -14.32
N LYS A 143 6.11 11.34 -15.62
CA LYS A 143 5.70 12.28 -16.66
C LYS A 143 4.22 12.65 -16.55
N GLU A 144 3.35 11.70 -16.23
CA GLU A 144 1.92 11.98 -16.01
C GLU A 144 1.73 12.94 -14.83
N ILE A 145 2.48 12.77 -13.72
CA ILE A 145 2.50 13.74 -12.60
C ILE A 145 2.95 15.12 -13.06
N ALA A 146 4.03 15.15 -13.85
CA ALA A 146 4.58 16.40 -14.34
C ALA A 146 3.56 17.14 -15.21
N ASN A 147 2.77 16.42 -16.02
CA ASN A 147 1.74 16.99 -16.88
C ASN A 147 0.50 17.47 -16.10
N ASP A 148 0.03 16.72 -15.09
CA ASP A 148 -1.11 17.11 -14.24
C ASP A 148 -0.85 18.40 -13.42
N ASN A 149 0.42 18.72 -13.16
CA ASN A 149 0.82 19.91 -12.40
C ASN A 149 0.84 21.23 -13.21
N TRP A 150 0.49 21.25 -14.52
CA TRP A 150 0.52 22.46 -15.36
C TRP A 150 -0.85 23.09 -15.69
N ASP A 151 -1.96 22.60 -15.11
CA ASP A 151 -3.32 23.02 -15.55
C ASP A 151 -4.04 24.03 -14.63
N TRP A 152 -3.32 24.91 -13.92
CA TRP A 152 -3.91 26.02 -13.14
C TRP A 152 -3.60 27.44 -13.69
N GLN A 153 -3.53 27.61 -15.01
CA GLN A 153 -3.48 28.96 -15.64
C GLN A 153 -4.42 29.11 -16.84
N GLN A 154 -5.71 28.85 -16.66
CA GLN A 154 -6.78 29.39 -17.52
C GLN A 154 -7.84 30.07 -16.65
#